data_AF-A0A7J6DJL7-F1
#
_entry.id   AF-A0A7J6DJL7-F1
#
_cell.length_a   1.000
_cell.length_b   1.000
_cell.length_c   1.000
_cell.angle_alpha   90.00
_cell.angle_beta   90.00
_cell.angle_gamma   90.00
#
_symmetry.space_group_name_H-M   'P 1'
#
loop_
_entity.id
_entity.type
_entity.pdbx_description
1 polymer ?
#
loop_
_entity_poly.entity_id
_entity_poly.type
_entity_poly.pdbx_seq_one_letter_code
_entity_poly.pdbx_strand_id
1 'polypeptide(L)'
;MESLICCLLFFTLISHQVSSVDQQTVFRSRRWANALLLRSRRANAFLLEEILQGNLERECFEERCNKEEAREYFENNQKTNEFWNKYYDGDQCRSNPCKHGGTCRDGIGSYTCACEEMYSGSNCQTDKSQCPSAGPSACEHFCKPMLGSYRCFCARGYTLHSDGRSCSPHVQNPCGTTEASSFCPDGRCSWEVKFVNASGDVVCHGAVLGQKSVLTSAACMSALKHLQVTVAGRHSSAALRVSSWTPHKRYVSGPEDDLAFLELQEPFTQNMSIVPLCLPEKDYSENILMRAGREGVVMGGATHAYLSLDDCRDALNLSFLMTNKMFCMQKPQSEVSARSGAKVCEVKSGSPVATVEGKTAFLTGVSLTAGGCDDGLLFTKLSRYLHWLRPLLLAAEK
;
A
#
# COMPACT_ATOMS: atom_id res chain seq x y z
N MET A 1 44.29 -1.95 -86.58
CA MET A 1 44.49 -1.00 -85.46
C MET A 1 43.56 -1.47 -84.35
N GLU A 2 43.85 -2.56 -83.65
CA GLU A 2 45.00 -2.66 -82.73
C GLU A 2 45.22 -1.32 -82.02
N SER A 3 44.70 -1.18 -80.80
CA SER A 3 45.35 -1.57 -79.55
C SER A 3 46.40 -0.54 -79.14
N LEU A 4 46.56 -0.36 -77.82
CA LEU A 4 47.58 0.49 -77.16
C LEU A 4 47.29 2.00 -77.30
N ILE A 5 46.84 2.73 -76.28
CA ILE A 5 47.62 2.97 -75.06
C ILE A 5 46.67 3.37 -73.92
N CYS A 6 46.52 2.41 -73.01
CA CYS A 6 46.06 2.56 -71.64
C CYS A 6 47.17 3.16 -70.73
N CYS A 7 48.04 4.05 -71.22
CA CYS A 7 49.24 4.50 -70.47
C CYS A 7 49.44 6.00 -70.36
N LEU A 8 48.38 6.81 -70.34
CA LEU A 8 48.47 8.14 -69.72
C LEU A 8 47.39 8.35 -68.66
N LEU A 9 47.04 7.24 -68.00
CA LEU A 9 46.69 7.25 -66.59
C LEU A 9 47.97 7.53 -65.79
N PHE A 10 47.85 8.50 -64.87
CA PHE A 10 48.68 8.74 -63.70
C PHE A 10 50.03 9.49 -63.85
N PHE A 11 50.17 10.50 -62.98
CA PHE A 11 51.29 11.44 -62.77
C PHE A 11 51.34 12.57 -63.80
N THR A 12 50.74 13.74 -63.56
CA THR A 12 51.01 14.62 -62.41
C THR A 12 49.75 15.42 -62.04
N LEU A 13 49.04 15.08 -60.95
CA LEU A 13 49.19 15.69 -59.62
C LEU A 13 49.26 17.24 -59.59
N ILE A 14 48.16 17.81 -59.08
CA ILE A 14 48.05 18.95 -58.16
C ILE A 14 48.20 20.36 -58.77
N SER A 15 47.04 21.00 -58.95
CA SER A 15 46.66 22.36 -58.47
C SER A 15 45.51 22.88 -59.34
N HIS A 16 44.40 23.47 -58.89
CA HIS A 16 43.90 23.83 -57.58
C HIS A 16 42.41 24.20 -57.78
N GLN A 17 41.54 23.75 -56.86
CA GLN A 17 40.24 24.32 -56.46
C GLN A 17 39.08 24.36 -57.50
N VAL A 18 38.06 23.51 -57.37
CA VAL A 18 36.86 23.65 -56.51
C VAL A 18 36.16 25.01 -56.68
N SER A 19 35.03 25.01 -57.38
CA SER A 19 33.86 25.84 -57.03
C SER A 19 32.60 25.14 -57.50
N SER A 20 31.81 24.77 -56.51
CA SER A 20 30.60 23.98 -56.51
C SER A 20 29.37 24.78 -56.96
N VAL A 21 28.47 24.09 -57.67
CA VAL A 21 27.00 24.12 -57.53
C VAL A 21 26.32 25.51 -57.53
N ASP A 22 25.67 25.81 -58.66
CA ASP A 22 24.69 26.89 -58.79
C ASP A 22 23.47 26.58 -57.89
N GLN A 23 23.35 27.34 -56.81
CA GLN A 23 22.37 27.17 -55.75
C GLN A 23 21.12 27.95 -56.16
N GLN A 24 20.05 27.24 -56.55
CA GLN A 24 18.72 27.84 -56.69
C GLN A 24 18.29 28.45 -55.34
N THR A 25 18.54 29.74 -55.19
CA THR A 25 18.12 30.51 -54.02
C THR A 25 16.75 31.11 -54.31
N VAL A 26 15.74 30.66 -53.54
CA VAL A 26 14.34 31.10 -53.68
C VAL A 26 14.19 32.61 -53.46
N PHE A 27 15.18 33.30 -52.87
CA PHE A 27 15.23 34.75 -52.80
C PHE A 27 16.64 35.29 -53.08
N ARG A 28 16.79 36.01 -54.21
CA ARG A 28 18.07 36.58 -54.67
C ARG A 28 18.56 37.81 -53.89
N SER A 29 17.67 38.55 -53.22
CA SER A 29 18.06 39.70 -52.39
C SER A 29 17.02 40.04 -51.32
N ARG A 30 17.45 40.65 -50.20
CA ARG A 30 16.55 41.12 -49.12
C ARG A 30 15.50 42.10 -49.62
N ARG A 31 15.83 42.93 -50.62
CA ARG A 31 14.88 43.86 -51.26
C ARG A 31 13.81 43.13 -52.06
N TRP A 32 14.16 42.07 -52.80
CA TRP A 32 13.21 41.26 -53.56
C TRP A 32 12.32 40.39 -52.66
N ALA A 33 12.88 39.82 -51.60
CA ALA A 33 12.10 39.08 -50.59
C ALA A 33 11.05 39.97 -49.93
N ASN A 34 11.43 41.18 -49.52
CA ASN A 34 10.50 42.14 -48.89
C ASN A 34 9.43 42.66 -49.86
N ALA A 35 9.69 42.72 -51.18
CA ALA A 35 8.72 43.19 -52.16
C ALA A 35 7.60 42.17 -52.46
N LEU A 36 7.89 40.87 -52.37
CA LEU A 36 6.90 39.79 -52.57
C LEU A 36 6.07 39.49 -51.30
N LEU A 37 6.59 39.83 -50.12
CA LEU A 37 5.95 39.56 -48.83
C LEU A 37 5.03 40.69 -48.33
N LEU A 38 4.81 41.76 -49.11
CA LEU A 38 3.85 42.81 -48.78
C LEU A 38 2.42 42.40 -49.16
N ARG A 39 1.86 41.43 -48.42
CA ARG A 39 0.44 41.08 -48.52
C ARG A 39 -0.30 41.72 -47.35
N SER A 40 -1.33 42.52 -47.62
CA SER A 40 -2.11 43.19 -46.57
C SER A 40 -2.91 42.18 -45.75
N ARG A 41 -2.99 42.40 -44.42
CA ARG A 41 -3.90 41.66 -43.52
C ARG A 41 -5.35 41.80 -43.97
N ARG A 42 -6.19 40.80 -43.70
CA ARG A 42 -7.65 40.91 -43.89
C ARG A 42 -8.24 42.05 -43.04
N ALA A 43 -7.70 42.26 -41.84
CA ALA A 43 -8.01 43.41 -40.96
C ALA A 43 -7.72 44.81 -41.55
N ASN A 44 -7.05 44.87 -42.71
CA ASN A 44 -6.80 46.11 -43.43
C ASN A 44 -7.73 46.27 -44.66
N ALA A 45 -8.65 45.33 -44.89
CA ALA A 45 -9.63 45.36 -45.98
C ALA A 45 -10.91 46.07 -45.50
N PHE A 46 -10.84 47.39 -45.46
CA PHE A 46 -11.95 48.28 -45.05
C PHE A 46 -13.29 47.85 -45.68
N LEU A 47 -14.35 47.75 -44.85
CA LEU A 47 -15.76 47.43 -45.20
C LEU A 47 -16.08 46.00 -45.71
N LEU A 48 -15.09 45.13 -45.99
CA LEU A 48 -15.33 43.76 -46.50
C LEU A 48 -14.85 42.65 -45.54
N GLU A 49 -14.24 43.03 -44.43
CA GLU A 49 -13.70 42.11 -43.43
C GLU A 49 -14.75 41.12 -42.91
N GLU A 50 -15.96 41.60 -42.59
CA GLU A 50 -17.06 40.78 -42.03
C GLU A 50 -17.82 39.91 -43.05
N ILE A 51 -17.58 40.09 -44.36
CA ILE A 51 -18.34 39.40 -45.42
C ILE A 51 -17.63 38.13 -45.92
N LEU A 52 -16.31 38.04 -45.73
CA LEU A 52 -15.49 36.94 -46.22
C LEU A 52 -15.20 35.95 -45.09
N GLN A 53 -15.38 34.65 -45.34
CA GLN A 53 -14.97 33.61 -44.37
C GLN A 53 -13.45 33.69 -44.14
N GLY A 54 -13.05 33.66 -42.86
CA GLY A 54 -11.64 33.67 -42.50
C GLY A 54 -10.86 32.48 -43.06
N ASN A 55 -9.54 32.61 -43.10
CA ASN A 55 -8.64 31.51 -43.48
C ASN A 55 -7.68 31.24 -42.33
N LEU A 56 -7.87 30.11 -41.64
CA LEU A 56 -7.09 29.73 -40.46
C LEU A 56 -5.58 29.66 -40.73
N GLU A 57 -5.17 29.10 -41.88
CA GLU A 57 -3.77 29.02 -42.28
C GLU A 57 -3.16 30.40 -42.37
N ARG A 58 -3.85 31.32 -43.05
CA ARG A 58 -3.35 32.67 -43.24
C ARG A 58 -3.39 33.52 -41.97
N GLU A 59 -4.49 33.48 -41.23
CA GLU A 59 -4.73 34.42 -40.13
C GLU A 59 -4.06 33.99 -38.82
N CYS A 60 -3.98 32.68 -38.57
CA CYS A 60 -3.45 32.15 -37.31
C CYS A 60 -2.12 31.39 -37.45
N PHE A 61 -1.79 30.78 -38.59
CA PHE A 61 -0.53 30.05 -38.76
C PHE A 61 0.56 30.86 -39.49
N GLU A 62 0.22 31.55 -40.59
CA GLU A 62 1.11 32.50 -41.27
C GLU A 62 1.22 33.83 -40.50
N GLU A 63 0.14 34.23 -39.82
CA GLU A 63 0.05 35.42 -38.98
C GLU A 63 -0.31 35.07 -37.52
N ARG A 64 -0.24 36.05 -36.61
CA ARG A 64 -0.77 35.91 -35.24
C ARG A 64 -2.19 36.44 -35.19
N CYS A 65 -3.13 35.56 -34.86
CA CYS A 65 -4.53 35.91 -34.65
C CYS A 65 -4.88 36.08 -33.16
N ASN A 66 -5.92 36.85 -32.89
CA ASN A 66 -6.59 36.93 -31.59
C ASN A 66 -7.78 35.95 -31.53
N LYS A 67 -8.39 35.81 -30.34
CA LYS A 67 -9.46 34.83 -30.13
C LYS A 67 -10.72 35.12 -30.97
N GLU A 68 -10.99 36.38 -31.26
CA GLU A 68 -12.15 36.80 -32.03
C GLU A 68 -11.99 36.46 -33.51
N GLU A 69 -10.80 36.68 -34.08
CA GLU A 69 -10.44 36.25 -35.44
C GLU A 69 -10.57 34.72 -35.59
N ALA A 70 -10.12 33.95 -34.59
CA ALA A 70 -10.34 32.51 -34.57
C ALA A 70 -11.84 32.15 -34.47
N ARG A 71 -12.64 32.94 -33.74
CA ARG A 71 -14.09 32.73 -33.59
C ARG A 71 -14.84 32.92 -34.91
N GLU A 72 -14.44 33.92 -35.70
CA GLU A 72 -14.99 34.16 -37.03
C GLU A 72 -14.74 33.00 -37.99
N TYR A 73 -13.58 32.35 -37.91
CA TYR A 73 -13.28 31.19 -38.76
C TYR A 73 -14.15 29.97 -38.44
N PHE A 74 -14.25 29.61 -37.14
CA PHE A 74 -14.92 28.37 -36.74
C PHE A 74 -16.45 28.51 -36.65
N GLU A 75 -16.97 29.74 -36.52
CA GLU A 75 -18.39 30.07 -36.31
C GLU A 75 -19.06 29.25 -35.18
N ASN A 76 -18.24 28.71 -34.26
CA ASN A 76 -18.67 27.79 -33.23
C ASN A 76 -17.75 27.92 -32.02
N ASN A 77 -18.29 28.39 -30.91
CA ASN A 77 -17.54 28.65 -29.69
C ASN A 77 -16.77 27.43 -29.16
N GLN A 78 -17.31 26.21 -29.31
CA GLN A 78 -16.62 25.01 -28.86
C GLN A 78 -15.37 24.73 -29.70
N LYS A 79 -15.51 24.73 -31.03
CA LYS A 79 -14.38 24.53 -31.96
C LYS A 79 -13.34 25.63 -31.82
N THR A 80 -13.77 26.89 -31.65
CA THR A 80 -12.87 28.02 -31.39
C THR A 80 -12.08 27.81 -30.11
N ASN A 81 -12.72 27.39 -29.01
CA ASN A 81 -12.01 27.16 -27.75
C ASN A 81 -11.03 25.98 -27.84
N GLU A 82 -11.42 24.87 -28.49
CA GLU A 82 -10.54 23.71 -28.70
C GLU A 82 -9.30 24.08 -29.50
N PHE A 83 -9.44 24.88 -30.56
CA PHE A 83 -8.32 25.44 -31.29
C PHE A 83 -7.50 26.42 -30.45
N TRP A 84 -8.16 27.37 -29.79
CA TRP A 84 -7.52 28.48 -29.10
C TRP A 84 -6.68 28.02 -27.91
N ASN A 85 -7.15 27.04 -27.13
CA ASN A 85 -6.40 26.49 -26.00
C ASN A 85 -5.03 25.99 -26.49
N LYS A 86 -5.05 25.10 -27.49
CA LYS A 86 -3.84 24.56 -28.11
C LYS A 86 -2.96 25.62 -28.80
N TYR A 87 -3.57 26.61 -29.46
CA TYR A 87 -2.86 27.68 -30.16
C TYR A 87 -2.13 28.63 -29.20
N TYR A 88 -2.75 28.94 -28.07
CA TYR A 88 -2.26 29.94 -27.12
C TYR A 88 -1.10 29.44 -26.26
N ASP A 89 -1.17 28.22 -25.73
CA ASP A 89 -0.16 27.68 -24.80
C ASP A 89 0.22 26.20 -25.00
N GLY A 90 -0.22 25.60 -26.11
CA GLY A 90 0.16 24.24 -26.52
C GLY A 90 -0.82 23.17 -26.06
N ASP A 91 -0.65 21.96 -26.59
CA ASP A 91 -1.55 20.82 -26.32
C ASP A 91 -1.11 20.09 -25.04
N GLN A 92 -1.79 20.32 -23.93
CA GLN A 92 -1.52 19.65 -22.65
C GLN A 92 -1.94 18.18 -22.67
N CYS A 93 -2.83 17.79 -23.58
CA CYS A 93 -3.24 16.40 -23.78
C CYS A 93 -2.23 15.54 -24.56
N ARG A 94 -1.20 16.15 -25.18
CA ARG A 94 -0.20 15.46 -26.02
C ARG A 94 0.54 14.32 -25.30
N SER A 95 0.74 14.41 -24.00
CA SER A 95 1.43 13.38 -23.20
C SER A 95 0.53 12.20 -22.82
N ASN A 96 -0.74 12.22 -23.23
CA ASN A 96 -1.80 11.31 -22.78
C ASN A 96 -1.85 11.17 -21.25
N PRO A 97 -2.14 12.26 -20.53
CA PRO A 97 -2.10 12.26 -19.07
C PRO A 97 -3.21 11.38 -18.45
N CYS A 98 -4.36 11.24 -19.12
CA CYS A 98 -5.51 10.48 -18.65
C CYS A 98 -5.25 8.97 -18.75
N LYS A 99 -5.38 8.25 -17.64
CA LYS A 99 -5.17 6.80 -17.53
C LYS A 99 -6.47 6.02 -17.80
N HIS A 100 -6.34 4.71 -17.97
CA HIS A 100 -7.44 3.75 -18.03
C HIS A 100 -8.56 4.10 -19.03
N GLY A 101 -8.19 4.62 -20.20
CA GLY A 101 -9.16 4.97 -21.25
C GLY A 101 -9.87 6.32 -21.05
N GLY A 102 -9.48 7.11 -20.04
CA GLY A 102 -10.05 8.45 -19.85
C GLY A 102 -9.83 9.38 -21.05
N THR A 103 -10.84 10.18 -21.38
CA THR A 103 -10.77 11.17 -22.48
C THR A 103 -10.17 12.48 -21.99
N CYS A 104 -9.08 12.94 -22.61
CA CYS A 104 -8.43 14.21 -22.28
C CYS A 104 -9.11 15.39 -22.99
N ARG A 105 -9.34 16.48 -22.25
CA ARG A 105 -9.81 17.77 -22.76
C ARG A 105 -8.82 18.86 -22.39
N ASP A 106 -8.28 19.50 -23.43
CA ASP A 106 -7.29 20.58 -23.36
C ASP A 106 -7.91 21.89 -22.85
N GLY A 107 -7.14 22.69 -22.12
CA GLY A 107 -7.59 23.92 -21.47
C GLY A 107 -6.45 24.94 -21.33
N ILE A 108 -6.77 26.22 -21.16
CA ILE A 108 -5.73 27.23 -20.98
C ILE A 108 -4.92 26.92 -19.71
N GLY A 109 -3.63 26.65 -19.87
CA GLY A 109 -2.67 26.30 -18.82
C GLY A 109 -2.95 24.99 -18.09
N SER A 110 -3.89 24.17 -18.56
CA SER A 110 -4.37 23.00 -17.82
C SER A 110 -5.05 21.97 -18.72
N TYR A 111 -5.37 20.80 -18.18
CA TYR A 111 -6.21 19.80 -18.86
C TYR A 111 -7.22 19.22 -17.87
N THR A 112 -8.27 18.61 -18.41
CA THR A 112 -9.26 17.86 -17.64
C THR A 112 -9.43 16.48 -18.24
N CYS A 113 -9.52 15.46 -17.39
CA CYS A 113 -9.80 14.09 -17.81
C CYS A 113 -11.26 13.73 -17.51
N ALA A 114 -11.98 13.27 -18.53
CA ALA A 114 -13.26 12.59 -18.37
C ALA A 114 -12.99 11.08 -18.20
N CYS A 115 -13.15 10.59 -16.97
CA CYS A 115 -12.85 9.21 -16.62
C CYS A 115 -14.00 8.25 -16.96
N GLU A 116 -13.63 7.02 -17.31
CA GLU A 116 -14.56 5.90 -17.46
C GLU A 116 -15.28 5.59 -16.13
N GLU A 117 -16.42 4.89 -16.21
CA GLU A 117 -17.34 4.65 -15.09
C GLU A 117 -16.64 4.10 -13.84
N MET A 118 -15.61 3.25 -14.03
CA MET A 118 -14.88 2.56 -12.97
C MET A 118 -13.69 3.35 -12.39
N TYR A 119 -13.36 4.53 -12.94
CA TYR A 119 -12.14 5.27 -12.57
C TYR A 119 -12.43 6.72 -12.14
N SER A 120 -11.49 7.28 -11.36
CA SER A 120 -11.58 8.62 -10.79
C SER A 120 -10.20 9.23 -10.55
N GLY A 121 -10.17 10.48 -10.10
CA GLY A 121 -8.95 11.26 -9.93
C GLY A 121 -8.68 12.18 -11.13
N SER A 122 -7.79 13.15 -10.96
CA SER A 122 -7.47 14.15 -11.99
C SER A 122 -7.01 13.52 -13.31
N ASN A 123 -6.34 12.37 -13.23
CA ASN A 123 -5.78 11.65 -14.36
C ASN A 123 -6.42 10.26 -14.51
N CYS A 124 -7.59 10.02 -13.91
CA CYS A 124 -8.26 8.72 -13.91
C CYS A 124 -7.40 7.57 -13.34
N GLN A 125 -6.44 7.88 -12.46
CA GLN A 125 -5.51 6.91 -11.88
C GLN A 125 -6.15 6.02 -10.81
N THR A 126 -7.25 6.44 -10.21
CA THR A 126 -7.87 5.76 -9.08
C THR A 126 -9.01 4.86 -9.55
N ASP A 127 -8.83 3.55 -9.41
CA ASP A 127 -9.90 2.57 -9.58
C ASP A 127 -10.91 2.71 -8.43
N LYS A 128 -12.18 2.96 -8.75
CA LYS A 128 -13.26 3.15 -7.75
C LYS A 128 -13.56 1.87 -6.97
N SER A 129 -13.20 0.70 -7.50
CA SER A 129 -13.32 -0.57 -6.79
C SER A 129 -12.17 -0.82 -5.80
N GLN A 130 -11.10 -0.04 -5.89
CA GLN A 130 -9.94 -0.21 -5.04
C GLN A 130 -10.26 0.22 -3.60
N CYS A 131 -9.90 -0.65 -2.66
CA CYS A 131 -9.97 -0.36 -1.24
C CYS A 131 -8.98 0.76 -0.85
N PRO A 132 -9.47 1.91 -0.34
CA PRO A 132 -8.58 2.97 0.10
C PRO A 132 -7.81 2.55 1.35
N SER A 133 -6.52 2.85 1.39
CA SER A 133 -5.63 2.53 2.51
C SER A 133 -5.52 3.64 3.55
N ALA A 134 -6.01 4.85 3.26
CA ALA A 134 -6.03 6.02 4.13
C ALA A 134 -7.07 7.05 3.67
N GLY A 135 -7.37 8.03 4.53
CA GLY A 135 -8.27 9.14 4.23
C GLY A 135 -9.75 8.87 4.56
N PRO A 136 -10.65 9.81 4.25
CA PRO A 136 -12.06 9.77 4.67
C PRO A 136 -12.88 8.66 4.00
N SER A 137 -12.37 8.12 2.88
CA SER A 137 -12.98 7.00 2.16
C SER A 137 -12.42 5.65 2.61
N ALA A 138 -11.45 5.59 3.53
CA ALA A 138 -10.98 4.31 4.05
C ALA A 138 -12.04 3.66 4.96
N CYS A 139 -12.06 2.33 4.97
CA CYS A 139 -12.85 1.58 5.94
C CYS A 139 -12.12 1.58 7.29
N GLU A 140 -12.86 1.67 8.40
CA GLU A 140 -12.26 1.62 9.74
C GLU A 140 -11.61 0.26 10.02
N HIS A 141 -12.28 -0.83 9.62
CA HIS A 141 -11.76 -2.19 9.68
C HIS A 141 -11.50 -2.72 8.27
N PHE A 142 -12.25 -3.71 7.81
CA PHE A 142 -11.93 -4.45 6.59
C PHE A 142 -12.59 -3.83 5.38
N CYS A 143 -11.94 -3.97 4.22
CA CYS A 143 -12.48 -3.58 2.93
C CYS A 143 -12.42 -4.76 1.97
N LYS A 144 -13.46 -4.94 1.14
CA LYS A 144 -13.41 -5.84 -0.01
C LYS A 144 -13.83 -5.10 -1.30
N PRO A 145 -13.06 -5.25 -2.38
CA PRO A 145 -13.43 -4.68 -3.67
C PRO A 145 -14.69 -5.38 -4.19
N MET A 146 -15.62 -4.60 -4.75
CA MET A 146 -16.86 -5.05 -5.38
C MET A 146 -16.87 -4.54 -6.84
N LEU A 147 -17.83 -4.99 -7.65
CA LEU A 147 -17.97 -4.43 -8.99
C LEU A 147 -18.41 -2.95 -8.88
N GLY A 148 -17.63 -2.03 -9.44
CA GLY A 148 -17.91 -0.59 -9.46
C GLY A 148 -17.73 0.16 -8.14
N SER A 149 -17.37 -0.54 -7.06
CA SER A 149 -17.26 0.05 -5.72
C SER A 149 -16.48 -0.88 -4.78
N TYR A 150 -16.52 -0.61 -3.49
CA TYR A 150 -16.02 -1.52 -2.46
C TYR A 150 -16.93 -1.43 -1.25
N ARG A 151 -16.86 -2.46 -0.41
CA ARG A 151 -17.68 -2.55 0.79
C ARG A 151 -16.82 -2.72 2.03
N CYS A 152 -17.16 -1.96 3.07
CA CYS A 152 -16.54 -2.08 4.38
C CYS A 152 -17.21 -3.18 5.21
N PHE A 153 -16.42 -3.88 6.02
CA PHE A 153 -16.86 -4.92 6.95
C PHE A 153 -16.14 -4.74 8.28
N CYS A 154 -16.78 -5.13 9.37
CA CYS A 154 -16.25 -4.94 10.71
C CYS A 154 -15.75 -6.25 11.34
N ALA A 155 -14.83 -6.11 12.31
CA ALA A 155 -14.37 -7.20 13.15
C ALA A 155 -15.50 -7.79 14.03
N ARG A 156 -15.26 -8.96 14.61
CA ARG A 156 -16.23 -9.64 15.49
C ARG A 156 -16.61 -8.75 16.67
N GLY A 157 -17.91 -8.60 16.94
CA GLY A 157 -18.41 -7.71 17.99
C GLY A 157 -18.69 -6.27 17.53
N TYR A 158 -18.50 -5.97 16.23
CA TYR A 158 -18.82 -4.66 15.64
C TYR A 158 -19.83 -4.77 14.50
N THR A 159 -20.59 -3.70 14.30
CA THR A 159 -21.52 -3.51 13.18
C THR A 159 -21.14 -2.27 12.39
N LEU A 160 -21.35 -2.33 11.06
CA LEU A 160 -21.08 -1.20 10.18
C LEU A 160 -22.06 -0.07 10.50
N HIS A 161 -21.53 1.13 10.73
CA HIS A 161 -22.29 2.34 10.98
C HIS A 161 -23.03 2.80 9.70
N SER A 162 -23.97 3.72 9.86
CA SER A 162 -24.83 4.21 8.77
C SER A 162 -24.09 4.97 7.68
N ASP A 163 -22.89 5.49 7.98
CA ASP A 163 -21.97 6.08 6.99
C ASP A 163 -21.37 5.05 6.01
N GLY A 164 -21.52 3.75 6.30
CA GLY A 164 -20.96 2.66 5.50
C GLY A 164 -19.44 2.48 5.66
N ARG A 165 -18.81 3.11 6.64
CA ARG A 165 -17.35 3.19 6.84
C ARG A 165 -16.90 2.81 8.24
N SER A 166 -17.57 3.37 9.24
CA SER A 166 -17.19 3.23 10.64
C SER A 166 -17.74 1.96 11.25
N CYS A 167 -17.07 1.45 12.28
CA CYS A 167 -17.42 0.23 12.97
C CYS A 167 -17.79 0.55 14.42
N SER A 168 -19.07 0.38 14.74
CA SER A 168 -19.61 0.60 16.08
C SER A 168 -19.71 -0.74 16.83
N PRO A 169 -19.33 -0.81 18.11
CA PRO A 169 -19.48 -2.04 18.90
C PRO A 169 -20.97 -2.35 19.10
N HIS A 170 -21.37 -3.61 18.90
CA HIS A 170 -22.75 -4.08 19.13
C HIS A 170 -22.87 -5.04 20.31
N VAL A 171 -21.74 -5.46 20.88
CA VAL A 171 -21.66 -6.30 22.08
C VAL A 171 -20.90 -5.56 23.18
N GLN A 172 -21.13 -5.96 24.43
CA GLN A 172 -20.53 -5.29 25.59
C GLN A 172 -18.99 -5.33 25.58
N ASN A 173 -18.40 -6.45 25.16
CA ASN A 173 -16.95 -6.66 25.09
C ASN A 173 -16.56 -7.14 23.68
N PRO A 174 -16.43 -6.23 22.70
CA PRO A 174 -15.96 -6.59 21.37
C PRO A 174 -14.50 -7.06 21.40
N CYS A 175 -14.04 -7.69 20.31
CA CYS A 175 -12.62 -7.99 20.21
C CYS A 175 -11.80 -6.70 20.07
N GLY A 176 -10.57 -6.73 20.55
CA GLY A 176 -9.56 -5.68 20.34
C GLY A 176 -9.88 -4.34 20.99
N THR A 177 -10.97 -4.23 21.75
CA THR A 177 -11.41 -2.97 22.35
C THR A 177 -10.50 -2.57 23.50
N THR A 178 -10.06 -1.31 23.55
CA THR A 178 -9.26 -0.82 24.68
C THR A 178 -10.05 0.12 25.57
N GLU A 179 -10.11 -0.23 26.86
CA GLU A 179 -10.69 0.62 27.90
C GLU A 179 -9.77 1.79 28.30
N ALA A 180 -8.48 1.73 27.96
CA ALA A 180 -7.46 2.71 28.34
C ALA A 180 -6.74 3.34 27.14
N SER A 181 -6.14 4.51 27.34
CA SER A 181 -5.24 5.18 26.39
C SER A 181 -3.94 4.39 26.11
N SER A 182 -3.64 3.37 26.91
CA SER A 182 -2.54 2.42 26.72
C SER A 182 -3.05 1.00 26.58
N PHE A 183 -2.55 0.29 25.57
CA PHE A 183 -2.90 -1.09 25.24
C PHE A 183 -2.32 -2.11 26.23
N CYS A 184 -1.20 -1.75 26.87
CA CYS A 184 -0.49 -2.57 27.84
C CYS A 184 -0.04 -1.69 29.02
N PRO A 185 -0.97 -1.26 29.89
CA PRO A 185 -0.62 -0.49 31.09
C PRO A 185 0.30 -1.33 31.99
N ASP A 186 1.33 -0.70 32.55
CA ASP A 186 2.35 -1.33 33.40
C ASP A 186 3.05 -2.55 32.75
N GLY A 187 3.12 -2.55 31.41
CA GLY A 187 3.73 -3.64 30.63
C GLY A 187 2.91 -4.93 30.61
N ARG A 188 1.62 -4.89 30.95
CA ARG A 188 0.74 -6.07 30.92
C ARG A 188 -0.38 -5.87 29.92
N CYS A 189 -0.38 -6.65 28.85
CA CYS A 189 -1.39 -6.55 27.82
C CYS A 189 -2.64 -7.37 28.21
N SER A 190 -3.84 -6.83 27.96
CA SER A 190 -5.10 -7.46 28.42
C SER A 190 -5.47 -8.76 27.69
N TRP A 191 -4.81 -9.06 26.57
CA TRP A 191 -5.00 -10.28 25.77
C TRP A 191 -3.94 -11.36 26.03
N GLU A 192 -3.01 -11.08 26.93
CA GLU A 192 -1.85 -11.92 27.19
C GLU A 192 -2.21 -13.11 28.06
N VAL A 193 -1.73 -14.30 27.68
CA VAL A 193 -1.79 -15.51 28.51
C VAL A 193 -0.38 -15.98 28.81
N LYS A 194 -0.12 -16.35 30.05
CA LYS A 194 1.14 -16.98 30.48
C LYS A 194 0.89 -18.44 30.83
N PHE A 195 1.73 -19.34 30.34
CA PHE A 195 1.72 -20.75 30.72
C PHE A 195 2.86 -20.99 31.70
N VAL A 196 2.53 -21.36 32.93
CA VAL A 196 3.50 -21.63 33.99
C VAL A 196 3.65 -23.13 34.23
N ASN A 197 4.84 -23.56 34.61
CA ASN A 197 5.09 -24.93 35.06
C ASN A 197 4.78 -25.10 36.57
N ALA A 198 5.02 -26.30 37.11
CA ALA A 198 4.81 -26.60 38.53
C ALA A 198 5.73 -25.79 39.48
N SER A 199 6.87 -25.27 39.01
CA SER A 199 7.75 -24.39 39.79
C SER A 199 7.33 -22.91 39.73
N GLY A 200 6.32 -22.56 38.91
CA GLY A 200 5.84 -21.20 38.73
C GLY A 200 6.59 -20.40 37.65
N ASP A 201 7.50 -21.02 36.91
CA ASP A 201 8.22 -20.38 35.82
C ASP A 201 7.36 -20.29 34.57
N VAL A 202 7.40 -19.15 33.90
CA VAL A 202 6.70 -18.93 32.62
C VAL A 202 7.45 -19.66 31.50
N VAL A 203 6.83 -20.72 30.99
CA VAL A 203 7.37 -21.56 29.91
C VAL A 203 7.05 -20.94 28.55
N CYS A 204 5.81 -20.47 28.40
CA CYS A 204 5.29 -19.96 27.15
C CYS A 204 4.27 -18.87 27.36
N HIS A 205 3.89 -18.26 26.26
CA HIS A 205 2.84 -17.27 26.20
C HIS A 205 1.73 -17.66 25.22
N GLY A 206 0.64 -16.93 25.24
CA GLY A 206 -0.49 -17.13 24.34
C GLY A 206 -1.32 -15.86 24.18
N ALA A 207 -2.23 -15.93 23.22
CA ALA A 207 -3.13 -14.84 22.84
C ALA A 207 -4.57 -15.25 23.11
N VAL A 208 -5.33 -14.40 23.80
CA VAL A 208 -6.77 -14.60 23.93
C VAL A 208 -7.48 -14.22 22.63
N LEU A 209 -8.30 -15.14 22.11
CA LEU A 209 -9.10 -14.94 20.90
C LEU A 209 -10.62 -14.88 21.17
N GLY A 210 -11.06 -15.33 22.34
CA GLY A 210 -12.47 -15.41 22.73
C GLY A 210 -12.64 -15.59 24.24
N GLN A 211 -13.83 -15.95 24.69
CA GLN A 211 -14.14 -16.14 26.11
C GLN A 211 -13.50 -17.41 26.68
N LYS A 212 -13.28 -18.43 25.85
CA LYS A 212 -12.60 -19.68 26.25
C LYS A 212 -11.56 -20.15 25.23
N SER A 213 -11.17 -19.28 24.30
CA SER A 213 -10.29 -19.61 23.18
C SER A 213 -8.92 -18.93 23.31
N VAL A 214 -7.84 -19.73 23.26
CA VAL A 214 -6.45 -19.24 23.34
C VAL A 214 -5.63 -19.78 22.16
N LEU A 215 -4.74 -18.96 21.61
CA LEU A 215 -3.78 -19.37 20.59
C LEU A 215 -2.35 -19.31 21.14
N THR A 216 -1.54 -20.32 20.81
CA THR A 216 -0.11 -20.38 21.19
C THR A 216 0.68 -21.22 20.18
N SER A 217 1.94 -21.51 20.48
CA SER A 217 2.84 -22.41 19.72
C SER A 217 2.51 -23.88 20.01
N ALA A 218 2.56 -24.72 18.99
CA ALA A 218 2.40 -26.17 19.14
C ALA A 218 3.64 -26.82 19.78
N ALA A 219 4.84 -26.30 19.49
CA ALA A 219 6.09 -26.69 20.13
C ALA A 219 6.02 -26.47 21.64
N CYS A 220 5.49 -25.31 22.04
CA CYS A 220 5.25 -25.00 23.45
C CYS A 220 4.32 -26.04 24.11
N MET A 221 3.15 -26.28 23.53
CA MET A 221 2.16 -27.18 24.13
C MET A 221 2.66 -28.60 24.25
N SER A 222 3.46 -29.04 23.27
CA SER A 222 4.09 -30.36 23.30
C SER A 222 5.11 -30.52 24.43
N ALA A 223 5.69 -29.43 24.94
CA ALA A 223 6.63 -29.43 26.05
C ALA A 223 5.96 -29.47 27.44
N LEU A 224 4.69 -29.06 27.54
CA LEU A 224 3.95 -28.99 28.80
C LEU A 224 3.32 -30.35 29.15
N LYS A 225 3.92 -31.10 30.09
CA LYS A 225 3.48 -32.45 30.51
C LYS A 225 2.18 -32.47 31.34
N HIS A 226 1.83 -31.38 32.01
CA HIS A 226 0.59 -31.24 32.79
C HIS A 226 -0.10 -29.92 32.44
N LEU A 227 -1.33 -30.01 31.91
CA LEU A 227 -2.14 -28.91 31.36
C LEU A 227 -2.81 -28.01 32.43
N GLN A 228 -2.20 -27.84 33.60
CA GLN A 228 -2.68 -26.83 34.56
C GLN A 228 -2.14 -25.48 34.14
N VAL A 229 -2.97 -24.70 33.46
CA VAL A 229 -2.59 -23.40 32.92
C VAL A 229 -3.00 -22.32 33.90
N THR A 230 -2.04 -21.72 34.60
CA THR A 230 -2.31 -20.50 35.37
C THR A 230 -2.26 -19.31 34.44
N VAL A 231 -3.44 -18.85 34.02
CA VAL A 231 -3.57 -17.64 33.22
C VAL A 231 -3.44 -16.43 34.13
N ALA A 232 -2.43 -15.60 33.86
CA ALA A 232 -2.29 -14.29 34.48
C ALA A 232 -3.06 -13.23 33.68
N GLY A 233 -4.15 -12.71 34.24
CA GLY A 233 -4.83 -11.52 33.72
C GLY A 233 -4.19 -10.23 34.25
N ARG A 234 -4.82 -9.08 33.96
CA ARG A 234 -4.28 -7.77 34.37
C ARG A 234 -4.22 -7.59 35.88
N HIS A 235 -5.28 -8.01 36.58
CA HIS A 235 -5.43 -7.81 38.04
C HIS A 235 -5.36 -9.10 38.86
N SER A 236 -5.54 -10.26 38.23
CA SER A 236 -5.61 -11.55 38.93
C SER A 236 -5.03 -12.66 38.07
N SER A 237 -4.43 -13.65 38.72
CA SER A 237 -4.06 -14.92 38.10
C SER A 237 -5.06 -16.00 38.48
N ALA A 238 -5.50 -16.80 37.51
CA ALA A 238 -6.43 -17.92 37.74
C ALA A 238 -5.88 -19.19 37.10
N ALA A 239 -5.93 -20.30 37.85
CA ALA A 239 -5.66 -21.62 37.30
C ALA A 239 -6.86 -22.09 36.47
N LEU A 240 -6.73 -22.04 35.15
CA LEU A 240 -7.75 -22.48 34.20
C LEU A 240 -7.37 -23.86 33.65
N ARG A 241 -8.36 -24.73 33.50
CA ARG A 241 -8.17 -26.05 32.91
C ARG A 241 -8.36 -25.97 31.40
N VAL A 242 -7.45 -26.56 30.65
CA VAL A 242 -7.58 -26.73 29.20
C VAL A 242 -8.43 -27.95 28.94
N SER A 243 -9.56 -27.76 28.24
CA SER A 243 -10.45 -28.85 27.82
C SER A 243 -9.84 -29.65 26.69
N SER A 244 -9.35 -28.96 25.67
CA SER A 244 -8.68 -29.60 24.53
C SER A 244 -7.69 -28.63 23.88
N TRP A 245 -6.72 -29.17 23.15
CA TRP A 245 -5.85 -28.39 22.30
C TRP A 245 -5.68 -29.07 20.95
N THR A 246 -5.64 -28.28 19.88
CA THR A 246 -5.56 -28.73 18.49
C THR A 246 -4.35 -28.08 17.83
N PRO A 247 -3.25 -28.81 17.57
CA PRO A 247 -2.16 -28.30 16.74
C PRO A 247 -2.62 -28.14 15.29
N HIS A 248 -1.98 -27.23 14.56
CA HIS A 248 -2.20 -27.13 13.13
C HIS A 248 -1.81 -28.44 12.43
N LYS A 249 -2.65 -28.96 11.54
CA LYS A 249 -2.50 -30.30 10.92
C LYS A 249 -1.19 -30.55 10.18
N ARG A 250 -0.47 -29.50 9.77
CA ARG A 250 0.82 -29.58 9.09
C ARG A 250 2.01 -29.49 10.03
N TYR A 251 1.77 -29.19 11.30
CA TYR A 251 2.83 -29.11 12.30
C TYR A 251 3.38 -30.50 12.59
N VAL A 252 4.70 -30.63 12.54
CA VAL A 252 5.41 -31.87 12.89
C VAL A 252 6.48 -31.54 13.94
N SER A 253 7.40 -30.65 13.60
CA SER A 253 8.42 -30.09 14.48
C SER A 253 9.04 -28.85 13.83
N GLY A 254 9.79 -28.06 14.61
CA GLY A 254 10.47 -26.87 14.11
C GLY A 254 9.56 -25.64 13.98
N PRO A 255 9.96 -24.62 13.21
CA PRO A 255 9.31 -23.31 13.18
C PRO A 255 8.13 -23.20 12.20
N GLU A 256 7.95 -24.17 11.29
CA GLU A 256 6.86 -24.13 10.32
C GLU A 256 5.52 -24.58 10.90
N ASP A 257 4.45 -23.87 10.56
CA ASP A 257 3.08 -24.19 10.97
C ASP A 257 2.93 -24.36 12.50
N ASP A 258 3.82 -23.76 13.30
CA ASP A 258 3.90 -23.87 14.76
C ASP A 258 2.79 -23.08 15.47
N LEU A 259 1.57 -23.61 15.39
CA LEU A 259 0.37 -23.04 16.00
C LEU A 259 -0.47 -24.12 16.67
N ALA A 260 -0.97 -23.83 17.86
CA ALA A 260 -1.92 -24.64 18.60
C ALA A 260 -3.09 -23.77 19.09
N PHE A 261 -4.31 -24.24 18.83
CA PHE A 261 -5.54 -23.64 19.32
C PHE A 261 -6.00 -24.39 20.57
N LEU A 262 -6.28 -23.68 21.65
CA LEU A 262 -6.71 -24.22 22.93
C LEU A 262 -8.13 -23.79 23.24
N GLU A 263 -8.92 -24.74 23.73
CA GLU A 263 -10.23 -24.49 24.32
C GLU A 263 -10.15 -24.72 25.83
N LEU A 264 -10.55 -23.70 26.60
CA LEU A 264 -10.65 -23.78 28.05
C LEU A 264 -11.96 -24.47 28.46
N GLN A 265 -11.92 -25.17 29.58
CA GLN A 265 -13.09 -25.83 30.15
C GLN A 265 -14.11 -24.81 30.66
N GLU A 266 -13.64 -23.68 31.19
CA GLU A 266 -14.45 -22.59 31.71
C GLU A 266 -14.01 -21.26 31.05
N PRO A 267 -14.94 -20.32 30.83
CA PRO A 267 -14.60 -19.02 30.29
C PRO A 267 -13.76 -18.19 31.26
N PHE A 268 -13.06 -17.18 30.74
CA PHE A 268 -12.34 -16.22 31.57
C PHE A 268 -13.29 -15.52 32.55
N THR A 269 -12.84 -15.38 33.80
CA THR A 269 -13.62 -14.66 34.81
C THR A 269 -13.52 -13.15 34.59
N GLN A 270 -14.59 -12.42 34.93
CA GLN A 270 -14.65 -10.96 34.75
C GLN A 270 -13.53 -10.22 35.50
N ASN A 271 -13.07 -10.76 36.63
CA ASN A 271 -12.01 -10.17 37.47
C ASN A 271 -10.62 -10.14 36.80
N MET A 272 -10.43 -10.89 35.71
CA MET A 272 -9.14 -10.96 35.01
C MET A 272 -8.92 -9.77 34.07
N SER A 273 -9.98 -9.00 33.75
CA SER A 273 -9.96 -7.87 32.79
C SER A 273 -9.27 -8.23 31.48
N ILE A 274 -9.69 -9.36 30.88
CA ILE A 274 -9.14 -9.88 29.64
C ILE A 274 -9.92 -9.33 28.44
N VAL A 275 -9.20 -8.87 27.42
CA VAL A 275 -9.79 -8.45 26.15
C VAL A 275 -9.28 -9.39 25.06
N PRO A 276 -10.17 -10.10 24.32
CA PRO A 276 -9.74 -10.94 23.20
C PRO A 276 -9.24 -10.08 22.03
N LEU A 277 -8.16 -10.47 21.37
CA LEU A 277 -7.69 -9.77 20.16
C LEU A 277 -8.60 -10.03 18.96
N CYS A 278 -8.74 -9.04 18.08
CA CYS A 278 -9.42 -9.25 16.81
C CYS A 278 -8.55 -10.05 15.84
N LEU A 279 -9.18 -10.94 15.08
CA LEU A 279 -8.55 -11.61 13.95
C LEU A 279 -8.79 -10.78 12.67
N PRO A 280 -7.74 -10.23 12.03
CA PRO A 280 -7.90 -9.45 10.81
C PRO A 280 -8.23 -10.35 9.60
N GLU A 281 -8.71 -9.72 8.52
CA GLU A 281 -8.69 -10.34 7.18
C GLU A 281 -7.28 -10.36 6.61
N LYS A 282 -6.99 -11.32 5.71
CA LYS A 282 -5.64 -11.53 5.17
C LYS A 282 -5.06 -10.26 4.56
N ASP A 283 -5.79 -9.62 3.64
CA ASP A 283 -5.30 -8.46 2.90
C ASP A 283 -5.17 -7.23 3.80
N TYR A 284 -6.05 -7.09 4.80
CA TYR A 284 -5.95 -6.03 5.79
C TYR A 284 -4.73 -6.21 6.70
N SER A 285 -4.48 -7.45 7.16
CA SER A 285 -3.31 -7.79 7.95
C SER A 285 -2.02 -7.48 7.20
N GLU A 286 -1.91 -7.91 5.95
CA GLU A 286 -0.64 -7.82 5.21
C GLU A 286 -0.40 -6.44 4.60
N ASN A 287 -1.45 -5.72 4.16
CA ASN A 287 -1.30 -4.45 3.45
C ASN A 287 -1.51 -3.21 4.33
N ILE A 288 -2.17 -3.34 5.48
CA ILE A 288 -2.47 -2.20 6.37
C ILE A 288 -1.72 -2.35 7.70
N LEU A 289 -1.91 -3.48 8.39
CA LEU A 289 -1.39 -3.69 9.75
C LEU A 289 0.12 -3.99 9.76
N MET A 290 0.60 -4.82 8.84
CA MET A 290 1.98 -5.31 8.81
C MET A 290 2.86 -4.57 7.78
N ARG A 291 2.56 -3.30 7.48
CA ARG A 291 3.39 -2.49 6.57
C ARG A 291 4.79 -2.31 7.15
N ALA A 292 5.82 -2.41 6.32
CA ALA A 292 7.19 -2.19 6.76
C ALA A 292 7.35 -0.82 7.43
N GLY A 293 8.09 -0.77 8.54
CA GLY A 293 8.28 0.40 9.39
C GLY A 293 7.12 0.69 10.35
N ARG A 294 5.95 0.04 10.19
CA ARG A 294 4.85 0.18 11.15
C ARG A 294 5.17 -0.58 12.44
N GLU A 295 4.70 -0.07 13.57
CA GLU A 295 4.91 -0.71 14.85
C GLU A 295 3.80 -1.72 15.21
N GLY A 296 4.21 -2.83 15.82
CA GLY A 296 3.35 -3.77 16.51
C GLY A 296 3.72 -3.84 17.99
N VAL A 297 2.71 -4.03 18.83
CA VAL A 297 2.84 -4.20 20.27
C VAL A 297 3.08 -5.68 20.55
N VAL A 298 4.24 -5.97 21.11
CA VAL A 298 4.64 -7.28 21.61
C VAL A 298 4.41 -7.31 23.12
N MET A 299 4.76 -8.41 23.76
CA MET A 299 4.75 -8.62 25.22
C MET A 299 5.45 -7.50 25.97
N GLY A 300 4.99 -7.21 27.18
CA GLY A 300 5.59 -6.16 28.00
C GLY A 300 5.21 -4.73 27.56
N GLY A 301 4.35 -4.58 26.55
CA GLY A 301 4.07 -3.29 25.91
C GLY A 301 5.20 -2.78 25.00
N ALA A 302 6.21 -3.60 24.74
CA ALA A 302 7.32 -3.22 23.86
C ALA A 302 6.87 -3.13 22.40
N THR A 303 7.20 -2.04 21.72
CA THR A 303 6.92 -1.87 20.30
C THR A 303 8.09 -2.33 19.45
N HIS A 304 7.79 -3.03 18.36
CA HIS A 304 8.76 -3.43 17.35
C HIS A 304 8.22 -3.04 15.98
N ALA A 305 9.09 -2.65 15.06
CA ALA A 305 8.73 -2.29 13.70
C ALA A 305 8.74 -3.53 12.79
N TYR A 306 7.73 -3.69 11.94
CA TYR A 306 7.72 -4.70 10.88
C TYR A 306 8.82 -4.43 9.87
N LEU A 307 9.55 -5.47 9.47
CA LEU A 307 10.60 -5.38 8.47
C LEU A 307 10.14 -5.92 7.12
N SER A 308 10.79 -5.47 6.04
CA SER A 308 10.64 -6.10 4.73
C SER A 308 11.29 -7.50 4.74
N LEU A 309 10.96 -8.33 3.74
CA LEU A 309 11.54 -9.67 3.64
C LEU A 309 13.07 -9.62 3.50
N ASP A 310 13.59 -8.64 2.76
CA ASP A 310 15.02 -8.49 2.52
C ASP A 310 15.72 -7.98 3.78
N ASP A 311 15.16 -6.97 4.46
CA ASP A 311 15.68 -6.50 5.75
C ASP A 311 15.66 -7.61 6.82
N CYS A 312 14.65 -8.48 6.82
CA CYS A 312 14.59 -9.62 7.73
C CYS A 312 15.74 -10.60 7.53
N ARG A 313 16.13 -10.85 6.27
CA ARG A 313 17.22 -11.76 5.94
C ARG A 313 18.57 -11.18 6.34
N ASP A 314 18.72 -9.87 6.20
CA ASP A 314 19.94 -9.17 6.55
C ASP A 314 20.08 -8.99 8.07
N ALA A 315 18.97 -8.77 8.78
CA ALA A 315 18.95 -8.56 10.23
C ALA A 315 19.09 -9.86 11.03
N LEU A 316 18.51 -10.98 10.57
CA LEU A 316 18.46 -12.22 11.32
C LEU A 316 19.40 -13.29 10.75
N ASN A 317 20.34 -13.76 11.57
CA ASN A 317 21.19 -14.91 11.23
C ASN A 317 20.47 -16.25 11.46
N LEU A 318 19.42 -16.51 10.68
CA LEU A 318 18.57 -17.70 10.83
C LEU A 318 19.25 -18.96 10.30
N SER A 319 19.11 -20.06 11.04
CA SER A 319 19.58 -21.39 10.63
C SER A 319 18.70 -22.06 9.57
N PHE A 320 17.59 -21.43 9.19
CA PHE A 320 16.61 -21.95 8.25
C PHE A 320 16.08 -20.85 7.33
N LEU A 321 15.51 -21.26 6.20
CA LEU A 321 14.94 -20.34 5.22
C LEU A 321 13.56 -19.85 5.66
N MET A 322 13.38 -18.53 5.73
CA MET A 322 12.07 -17.93 6.00
C MET A 322 11.07 -18.23 4.86
N THR A 323 9.87 -18.65 5.23
CA THR A 323 8.76 -18.80 4.29
C THR A 323 7.83 -17.59 4.29
N ASN A 324 6.93 -17.53 3.30
CA ASN A 324 5.89 -16.48 3.25
C ASN A 324 4.86 -16.55 4.40
N LYS A 325 4.90 -17.62 5.22
CA LYS A 325 4.10 -17.79 6.44
C LYS A 325 4.78 -17.20 7.68
N MET A 326 5.92 -16.54 7.52
CA MET A 326 6.66 -15.90 8.59
C MET A 326 6.84 -14.40 8.29
N PHE A 327 7.16 -13.64 9.33
CA PHE A 327 7.65 -12.27 9.23
C PHE A 327 8.53 -11.98 10.45
N CYS A 328 9.34 -10.95 10.36
CA CYS A 328 10.17 -10.52 11.47
C CYS A 328 9.93 -9.05 11.82
N MET A 329 10.36 -8.70 13.02
CA MET A 329 10.28 -7.35 13.56
C MET A 329 11.55 -7.02 14.34
N GLN A 330 11.90 -5.75 14.42
CA GLN A 330 13.04 -5.28 15.19
C GLN A 330 12.66 -4.07 16.03
N LYS A 331 13.40 -3.81 17.12
CA LYS A 331 13.21 -2.59 17.90
C LYS A 331 13.46 -1.34 17.04
N PRO A 332 12.67 -0.27 17.20
CA PRO A 332 12.93 1.00 16.51
C PRO A 332 14.31 1.55 16.88
N GLN A 333 15.03 2.10 15.89
CA GLN A 333 16.39 2.63 16.08
C GLN A 333 16.47 3.81 17.08
N SER A 334 15.35 4.46 17.41
CA SER A 334 15.27 5.60 18.35
C SER A 334 15.48 5.25 19.83
N GLU A 335 15.46 3.97 20.22
CA GLU A 335 15.75 3.51 21.58
C GLU A 335 17.20 3.00 21.76
N VAL A 336 18.02 3.10 20.72
CA VAL A 336 19.45 2.72 20.77
C VAL A 336 20.26 3.90 21.31
N SER A 337 20.03 4.32 22.55
CA SER A 337 20.96 5.23 23.23
C SER A 337 21.11 4.96 24.73
N ALA A 338 22.37 4.64 25.06
CA ALA A 338 23.08 4.86 26.31
C ALA A 338 22.53 4.24 27.63
N ARG A 339 23.17 3.12 28.01
CA ARG A 339 23.36 2.56 29.37
C ARG A 339 22.12 2.04 30.11
N SER A 340 22.00 0.71 30.23
CA SER A 340 21.86 0.00 31.53
C SER A 340 21.40 -1.46 31.33
N GLY A 341 22.28 -2.42 31.65
CA GLY A 341 21.95 -3.83 31.87
C GLY A 341 21.46 -4.62 30.65
N ALA A 342 21.86 -5.89 30.55
CA ALA A 342 21.20 -6.82 29.64
C ALA A 342 19.72 -6.93 30.05
N LYS A 343 18.81 -6.23 29.34
CA LYS A 343 17.37 -6.38 29.54
C LYS A 343 17.00 -7.79 29.09
N VAL A 344 16.50 -8.59 30.03
CA VAL A 344 16.04 -9.95 29.78
C VAL A 344 14.96 -9.93 28.69
N CYS A 345 15.16 -10.75 27.66
CA CYS A 345 14.18 -10.99 26.62
C CYS A 345 12.94 -11.68 27.23
N GLU A 346 11.89 -10.93 27.50
CA GLU A 346 10.64 -11.48 28.05
C GLU A 346 9.82 -12.24 26.99
N VAL A 347 10.17 -12.16 25.70
CA VAL A 347 9.45 -12.85 24.62
C VAL A 347 9.75 -14.35 24.67
N LYS A 348 8.72 -15.15 24.90
CA LYS A 348 8.75 -16.63 24.86
C LYS A 348 7.97 -17.15 23.66
N SER A 349 8.14 -18.43 23.33
CA SER A 349 7.32 -19.08 22.30
C SER A 349 5.83 -18.90 22.59
N GLY A 350 5.04 -18.66 21.54
CA GLY A 350 3.61 -18.40 21.69
C GLY A 350 3.26 -16.95 22.03
N SER A 351 4.25 -16.06 22.21
CA SER A 351 3.99 -14.64 22.51
C SER A 351 3.21 -13.96 21.38
N PRO A 352 2.05 -13.33 21.63
CA PRO A 352 1.34 -12.57 20.62
C PRO A 352 2.10 -11.31 20.22
N VAL A 353 1.92 -10.92 18.95
CA VAL A 353 2.10 -9.55 18.52
C VAL A 353 0.78 -9.02 17.94
N ALA A 354 0.39 -7.85 18.43
CA ALA A 354 -0.81 -7.17 18.00
C ALA A 354 -0.47 -5.84 17.34
N THR A 355 -1.17 -5.50 16.25
CA THR A 355 -1.13 -4.17 15.68
C THR A 355 -2.41 -3.44 15.97
N VAL A 356 -2.26 -2.19 16.39
CA VAL A 356 -3.36 -1.28 16.66
C VAL A 356 -3.68 -0.48 15.40
N GLU A 357 -4.95 -0.48 15.02
CA GLU A 357 -5.53 0.48 14.07
C GLU A 357 -6.68 1.22 14.77
N GLY A 358 -6.59 2.54 14.85
CA GLY A 358 -7.59 3.34 15.55
C GLY A 358 -7.72 2.94 17.03
N LYS A 359 -8.86 2.35 17.39
CA LYS A 359 -9.18 1.90 18.76
C LYS A 359 -9.24 0.38 18.90
N THR A 360 -8.77 -0.36 17.89
CA THR A 360 -8.92 -1.81 17.81
C THR A 360 -7.57 -2.48 17.66
N ALA A 361 -7.28 -3.45 18.54
CA ALA A 361 -6.08 -4.28 18.49
C ALA A 361 -6.34 -5.58 17.71
N PHE A 362 -5.49 -5.86 16.72
CA PHE A 362 -5.56 -7.03 15.85
C PHE A 362 -4.35 -7.93 16.03
N LEU A 363 -4.58 -9.23 16.22
CA LEU A 363 -3.50 -10.21 16.28
C LEU A 363 -2.93 -10.45 14.87
N THR A 364 -1.63 -10.16 14.68
CA THR A 364 -0.95 -10.32 13.40
C THR A 364 -0.02 -11.53 13.39
N GLY A 365 0.54 -11.89 14.55
CA GLY A 365 1.49 -12.99 14.65
C GLY A 365 1.63 -13.60 16.03
N VAL A 366 2.29 -14.75 16.07
CA VAL A 366 2.68 -15.47 17.29
C VAL A 366 4.16 -15.81 17.19
N SER A 367 4.91 -15.53 18.25
CA SER A 367 6.38 -15.69 18.30
C SER A 367 6.78 -17.15 18.19
N LEU A 368 7.84 -17.40 17.42
CA LEU A 368 8.48 -18.70 17.26
C LEU A 368 9.65 -18.88 18.25
N THR A 369 10.04 -20.13 18.49
CA THR A 369 11.30 -20.47 19.17
C THR A 369 12.51 -20.20 18.29
N ALA A 370 12.87 -18.93 18.06
CA ALA A 370 14.13 -18.58 17.37
C ALA A 370 14.57 -17.13 17.67
N GLY A 371 15.81 -16.98 18.14
CA GLY A 371 16.52 -15.69 18.22
C GLY A 371 16.56 -15.05 19.61
N GLY A 372 17.69 -14.44 19.96
CA GLY A 372 17.79 -13.51 21.08
C GLY A 372 17.13 -12.18 20.72
N CYS A 373 16.58 -11.46 21.71
CA CYS A 373 15.87 -10.19 21.50
C CYS A 373 16.71 -9.06 20.84
N ASP A 374 18.03 -9.23 20.72
CA ASP A 374 18.93 -8.18 20.24
C ASP A 374 19.05 -8.13 18.70
N ASP A 375 18.84 -9.25 18.01
CA ASP A 375 18.99 -9.35 16.54
C ASP A 375 17.65 -9.21 15.78
N GLY A 376 16.53 -9.30 16.49
CA GLY A 376 15.17 -9.22 15.96
C GLY A 376 14.30 -10.41 16.37
N LEU A 377 12.99 -10.27 16.19
CA LEU A 377 11.98 -11.25 16.62
C LEU A 377 11.30 -11.87 15.40
N LEU A 378 11.13 -13.19 15.43
CA LEU A 378 10.48 -13.95 14.37
C LEU A 378 9.09 -14.43 14.80
N PHE A 379 8.12 -14.27 13.90
CA PHE A 379 6.72 -14.59 14.15
C PHE A 379 6.12 -15.43 13.02
N THR A 380 5.21 -16.33 13.38
CA THR A 380 4.27 -16.96 12.46
C THR A 380 3.22 -15.94 12.03
N LYS A 381 3.02 -15.80 10.73
CA LYS A 381 2.06 -14.89 10.10
C LYS A 381 0.63 -15.44 10.15
N LEU A 382 -0.21 -14.90 11.03
CA LEU A 382 -1.57 -15.43 11.25
C LEU A 382 -2.50 -15.30 10.05
N SER A 383 -2.30 -14.28 9.21
CA SER A 383 -3.10 -14.06 7.99
C SER A 383 -3.14 -15.30 7.07
N ARG A 384 -2.15 -16.20 7.18
CA ARG A 384 -2.05 -17.44 6.40
C ARG A 384 -2.78 -18.64 7.00
N TYR A 385 -3.35 -18.50 8.19
CA TYR A 385 -4.00 -19.58 8.96
C TYR A 385 -5.47 -19.31 9.30
N LEU A 386 -6.03 -18.20 8.82
CA LEU A 386 -7.40 -17.78 9.15
C LEU A 386 -8.47 -18.84 8.78
N HIS A 387 -8.27 -19.59 7.70
CA HIS A 387 -9.19 -20.67 7.28
C HIS A 387 -9.23 -21.84 8.28
N TRP A 388 -8.11 -22.11 8.97
CA TRP A 388 -8.05 -23.13 10.02
C TRP A 388 -8.56 -22.57 11.36
N LEU A 389 -8.21 -21.32 11.67
CA LEU A 389 -8.47 -20.72 12.97
C LEU A 389 -9.94 -20.31 13.16
N ARG A 390 -10.59 -19.73 12.14
CA ARG A 390 -11.97 -19.21 12.27
C ARG A 390 -13.00 -20.31 12.59
N PRO A 391 -13.01 -21.48 11.93
CA PRO A 391 -13.95 -22.54 12.28
C PRO A 391 -13.76 -23.05 13.72
N LEU A 392 -12.51 -23.16 14.20
CA LEU A 392 -12.21 -23.56 15.57
C LEU A 392 -12.72 -22.52 16.58
N LEU A 393 -12.43 -21.24 16.33
CA LEU A 393 -12.92 -20.14 17.18
C LEU A 393 -14.45 -20.07 17.20
N LEU A 394 -15.11 -20.30 16.06
CA LEU A 394 -16.57 -20.34 15.99
C LEU A 394 -17.17 -21.56 16.69
N ALA A 395 -16.49 -22.71 16.63
CA ALA A 395 -16.94 -23.93 17.30
C ALA A 395 -16.77 -23.84 18.81
N ALA A 396 -15.64 -23.30 19.27
CA ALA A 396 -15.40 -23.04 20.68
C ALA A 396 -16.43 -22.04 21.20
N GLU A 397 -16.59 -20.86 20.59
CA GLU A 397 -17.41 -19.79 21.17
C GLU A 397 -18.94 -19.93 20.95
N LYS A 398 -19.41 -21.14 20.62
CA LYS A 398 -20.83 -21.54 20.66
C LYS A 398 -21.15 -22.15 22.02
#